data_AF-A0A2Z6IM70-F1
#
_entry.id   AF-A0A2Z6IM70-F1
#
_cell.length_a   1.000
_cell.length_b   1.000
_cell.length_c   1.000
_cell.angle_alpha   90.00
_cell.angle_beta   90.00
_cell.angle_gamma   90.00
#
_symmetry.space_group_name_H-M   'P 1'
#
loop_
_entity.id
_entity.type
_entity.pdbx_description
1 polymer ?
#
loop_
_entity_poly.entity_id
_entity_poly.type
_entity_poly.pdbx_seq_one_letter_code
_entity_poly.pdbx_strand_id
1 'polypeptide(L)'
;MLLTPTLWVLAGAGALGNAVLGSLVMCPRCKIISTNLVRLPKAAIGRGEIALTFDDGPDAHVTPLVLDQLDLYGAKASFFCIGEKVAAQPDLVAEIVRRGHSIENHSYNHRNLFAFSGIRKLKMEVVATQQAIHSANNGISSRFFRAPFGFRSPWLGGVLRQTHMQHVAWTRRGYDAVCRNPDVVLRRLVHNLSAGDILLMHDGGSARTPNGQPVVLEVLPRLLERCVSHGLRSVSLPMALSNAQL
;
A
#
# COMPACT_ATOMS: atom_id res chain seq x y z
N MET A 1 47.95 18.87 -7.55
CA MET A 1 46.96 19.95 -7.70
C MET A 1 45.97 19.80 -6.54
N LEU A 2 46.20 20.52 -5.43
CA LEU A 2 45.34 20.46 -4.24
C LEU A 2 44.06 21.25 -4.54
N LEU A 3 42.90 20.63 -4.35
CA LEU A 3 41.59 21.24 -4.59
C LEU A 3 41.40 22.45 -3.66
N THR A 4 40.87 23.55 -4.21
CA THR A 4 40.65 24.78 -3.45
C THR A 4 39.61 24.57 -2.33
N PRO A 5 39.65 25.33 -1.23
CA PRO A 5 38.68 25.22 -0.12
C PRO A 5 37.21 25.30 -0.57
N THR A 6 36.93 26.05 -1.63
CA THR A 6 35.62 26.16 -2.28
C THR A 6 35.13 24.85 -2.89
N LEU A 7 36.03 24.03 -3.44
CA LEU A 7 35.68 22.73 -4.01
C LEU A 7 35.29 21.71 -2.94
N TRP A 8 35.91 21.77 -1.76
CA TRP A 8 35.52 20.96 -0.59
C TRP A 8 34.16 21.37 -0.02
N VAL A 9 33.85 22.66 0.01
CA VAL A 9 32.54 23.16 0.45
C VAL A 9 31.43 22.73 -0.52
N LEU A 10 31.67 22.83 -1.85
CA LEU A 10 30.72 22.37 -2.86
C LEU A 10 30.54 20.85 -2.85
N ALA A 11 31.63 20.09 -2.69
CA ALA A 11 31.56 18.63 -2.55
C ALA A 11 30.83 18.20 -1.27
N GLY A 12 31.07 18.88 -0.15
CA GLY A 12 30.37 18.66 1.12
C GLY A 12 28.89 19.00 1.04
N ALA A 13 28.52 20.13 0.41
CA ALA A 13 27.13 20.50 0.17
C ALA A 13 26.41 19.52 -0.77
N GLY A 14 27.10 19.03 -1.81
CA GLY A 14 26.58 17.99 -2.71
C GLY A 14 26.38 16.64 -2.00
N ALA A 15 27.31 16.24 -1.14
CA ALA A 15 27.19 15.01 -0.34
C ALA A 15 26.03 15.08 0.68
N LEU A 16 25.89 16.22 1.38
CA LEU A 16 24.76 16.47 2.28
C LEU A 16 23.42 16.51 1.54
N GLY A 17 23.36 17.18 0.38
CA GLY A 17 22.16 17.22 -0.46
C GLY A 17 21.71 15.83 -0.92
N ASN A 18 22.66 14.98 -1.33
CA ASN A 18 22.39 13.60 -1.72
C ASN A 18 21.97 12.72 -0.53
N ALA A 19 22.56 12.91 0.65
CA ALA A 19 22.17 12.20 1.87
C ALA A 19 20.74 12.59 2.32
N VAL A 20 20.40 13.88 2.26
CA VAL A 20 19.05 14.37 2.56
C VAL A 20 18.04 13.83 1.54
N LEU A 21 18.34 13.89 0.24
CA LEU A 21 17.49 13.32 -0.81
C LEU A 21 17.30 11.80 -0.63
N GLY A 22 18.37 11.07 -0.31
CA GLY A 22 18.33 9.65 0.00
C GLY A 22 17.44 9.34 1.21
N SER A 23 17.56 10.10 2.30
CA SER A 23 16.73 9.92 3.50
C SER A 23 15.23 10.19 3.24
N LEU A 24 14.91 11.18 2.42
CA LEU A 24 13.53 11.52 2.05
C LEU A 24 12.91 10.44 1.14
N VAL A 25 13.70 9.87 0.23
CA VAL A 25 13.34 8.75 -0.66
C VAL A 25 13.11 7.45 0.12
N MET A 26 13.91 7.22 1.16
CA MET A 26 13.83 6.05 2.04
C MET A 26 12.77 6.18 3.14
N CYS A 27 12.14 7.34 3.28
CA CYS A 27 11.09 7.62 4.27
C CYS A 27 9.70 7.45 3.65
N PRO A 28 8.99 6.32 3.86
CA PRO A 28 7.73 6.02 3.18
C PRO A 28 6.59 6.94 3.63
N ARG A 29 6.78 7.77 4.66
CA ARG A 29 5.77 8.71 5.17
C ARG A 29 6.07 10.16 4.80
N CYS A 30 7.23 10.45 4.23
CA CYS A 30 7.63 11.82 3.95
C CYS A 30 6.71 12.45 2.89
N LYS A 31 6.16 13.62 3.21
CA LYS A 31 5.24 14.40 2.36
C LYS A 31 5.96 15.39 1.44
N ILE A 32 7.27 15.54 1.61
CA ILE A 32 8.10 16.52 0.90
C ILE A 32 8.25 16.17 -0.58
N ILE A 33 8.25 14.87 -0.93
CA ILE A 33 8.49 14.40 -2.30
C ILE A 33 7.19 14.28 -3.12
N SER A 34 6.04 14.01 -2.49
CA SER A 34 4.74 13.92 -3.17
C SER A 34 3.56 13.97 -2.19
N THR A 35 2.35 14.20 -2.72
CA THR A 35 1.07 14.06 -2.01
C THR A 35 0.87 12.60 -1.60
N ASN A 36 1.42 12.25 -0.44
CA ASN A 36 1.37 10.91 0.12
C ASN A 36 0.22 10.77 1.12
N LEU A 37 -0.74 9.90 0.81
CA LEU A 37 -1.82 9.56 1.73
C LEU A 37 -1.29 8.60 2.80
N VAL A 38 -1.11 9.11 4.02
CA VAL A 38 -0.66 8.31 5.19
C VAL A 38 -1.81 8.04 6.16
N ARG A 39 -2.86 8.86 6.10
CA ARG A 39 -4.05 8.85 6.96
C ARG A 39 -5.25 9.33 6.13
N LEU A 40 -6.44 8.81 6.41
CA LEU A 40 -7.68 9.22 5.75
C LEU A 40 -8.05 10.68 6.11
N PRO A 41 -8.87 11.35 5.27
CA PRO A 41 -9.29 12.74 5.51
C PRO A 41 -10.16 12.92 6.75
N LYS A 42 -10.28 14.16 7.23
CA LYS A 42 -11.08 14.53 8.42
C LYS A 42 -12.53 14.05 8.36
N ALA A 43 -13.16 14.10 7.20
CA ALA A 43 -14.53 13.61 7.01
C ALA A 43 -14.65 12.10 7.32
N ALA A 44 -13.70 11.28 6.84
CA ALA A 44 -13.64 9.86 7.16
C ALA A 44 -13.35 9.61 8.66
N ILE A 45 -12.48 10.43 9.26
CA ILE A 45 -12.21 10.39 10.71
C ILE A 45 -13.50 10.64 11.51
N GLY A 46 -14.30 11.65 11.12
CA GLY A 46 -15.57 11.98 11.76
C GLY A 46 -16.62 10.86 11.66
N ARG A 47 -16.49 9.97 10.67
CA ARG A 47 -17.34 8.77 10.50
C ARG A 47 -16.78 7.51 11.16
N GLY A 48 -15.68 7.61 11.90
CA GLY A 48 -15.03 6.45 12.53
C GLY A 48 -14.38 5.49 11.53
N GLU A 49 -14.01 5.96 10.33
CA GLU A 49 -13.50 5.08 9.28
C GLU A 49 -12.00 4.82 9.39
N ILE A 50 -11.60 3.59 9.10
CA ILE A 50 -10.22 3.18 8.83
C ILE A 50 -10.14 2.52 7.44
N ALA A 51 -8.95 2.36 6.90
CA ALA A 51 -8.73 1.60 5.67
C ALA A 51 -7.80 0.42 5.93
N LEU A 52 -8.34 -0.80 5.79
CA LEU A 52 -7.53 -2.00 5.66
C LEU A 52 -6.99 -2.09 4.23
N THR A 53 -5.69 -2.37 4.10
CA THR A 53 -5.02 -2.50 2.81
C THR A 53 -4.17 -3.75 2.77
N PHE A 54 -4.20 -4.46 1.64
CA PHE A 54 -3.47 -5.70 1.39
C PHE A 54 -2.54 -5.53 0.19
N ASP A 55 -1.26 -5.82 0.37
CA ASP A 55 -0.25 -5.74 -0.70
C ASP A 55 0.09 -7.13 -1.26
N ASP A 56 0.70 -7.14 -2.44
CA ASP A 56 1.34 -8.27 -3.11
C ASP A 56 0.41 -9.35 -3.69
N GLY A 57 -0.91 -9.23 -3.49
CA GLY A 57 -1.91 -10.08 -4.13
C GLY A 57 -2.16 -9.78 -5.62
N PRO A 58 -3.18 -10.41 -6.22
CA PRO A 58 -4.00 -11.46 -5.62
C PRO A 58 -3.24 -12.81 -5.53
N ASP A 59 -3.48 -13.55 -4.46
CA ASP A 59 -2.98 -14.90 -4.21
C ASP A 59 -4.16 -15.89 -4.22
N ALA A 60 -4.07 -16.93 -5.06
CA ALA A 60 -5.15 -17.88 -5.30
C ALA A 60 -5.61 -18.65 -4.05
N HIS A 61 -4.77 -18.75 -3.02
CA HIS A 61 -5.06 -19.50 -1.80
C HIS A 61 -5.40 -18.59 -0.61
N VAL A 62 -4.77 -17.43 -0.52
CA VAL A 62 -4.92 -16.52 0.62
C VAL A 62 -5.99 -15.47 0.39
N THR A 63 -6.04 -14.85 -0.79
CA THR A 63 -6.98 -13.75 -1.06
C THR A 63 -8.44 -14.16 -0.90
N PRO A 64 -8.91 -15.32 -1.38
CA PRO A 64 -10.30 -15.76 -1.15
C PRO A 64 -10.65 -15.85 0.33
N LEU A 65 -9.76 -16.40 1.15
CA LEU A 65 -9.96 -16.55 2.59
C LEU A 65 -9.97 -15.19 3.32
N VAL A 66 -9.15 -14.24 2.85
CA VAL A 66 -9.20 -12.85 3.32
C VAL A 66 -10.55 -12.20 2.98
N LEU A 67 -11.08 -12.41 1.77
CA LEU A 67 -12.39 -11.89 1.37
C LEU A 67 -13.52 -12.46 2.23
N ASP A 68 -13.51 -13.77 2.49
CA ASP A 68 -14.51 -14.41 3.35
C ASP A 68 -14.48 -13.82 4.77
N GLN A 69 -13.28 -13.60 5.33
CA GLN A 69 -13.13 -12.95 6.63
C GLN A 69 -13.62 -11.50 6.62
N LEU A 70 -13.42 -10.74 5.54
CA LEU A 70 -13.92 -9.37 5.44
C LEU A 70 -15.46 -9.34 5.35
N ASP A 71 -16.06 -10.28 4.60
CA ASP A 71 -17.51 -10.38 4.45
C ASP A 71 -18.21 -10.71 5.78
N LEU A 72 -17.63 -11.59 6.60
CA LEU A 72 -18.15 -11.93 7.94
C LEU A 72 -18.31 -10.70 8.85
N TYR A 73 -17.51 -9.64 8.64
CA TYR A 73 -17.56 -8.41 9.42
C TYR A 73 -18.18 -7.24 8.65
N GLY A 74 -18.71 -7.46 7.44
CA GLY A 74 -19.19 -6.40 6.56
C GLY A 74 -18.12 -5.35 6.22
N ALA A 75 -16.85 -5.72 6.30
CA ALA A 75 -15.72 -4.82 6.12
C ALA A 75 -15.35 -4.69 4.64
N LYS A 76 -14.91 -3.50 4.22
CA LYS A 76 -14.34 -3.26 2.88
C LYS A 76 -12.88 -2.82 2.99
N ALA A 77 -12.11 -3.09 1.94
CA ALA A 77 -10.66 -2.95 1.93
C ALA A 77 -10.16 -2.56 0.52
N SER A 78 -8.88 -2.18 0.43
CA SER A 78 -8.19 -1.92 -0.83
C SER A 78 -7.01 -2.87 -1.02
N PHE A 79 -6.95 -3.53 -2.17
CA PHE A 79 -5.91 -4.50 -2.51
C PHE A 79 -4.94 -3.87 -3.50
N PHE A 80 -3.70 -3.64 -3.08
CA PHE A 80 -2.61 -3.17 -3.95
C PHE A 80 -1.99 -4.38 -4.62
N CYS A 81 -2.41 -4.63 -5.86
CA CYS A 81 -2.06 -5.85 -6.57
C CYS A 81 -0.87 -5.67 -7.51
N ILE A 82 -0.06 -6.72 -7.62
CA ILE A 82 1.04 -6.82 -8.57
C ILE A 82 0.46 -7.07 -9.96
N GLY A 83 0.86 -6.27 -10.96
CA GLY A 83 0.28 -6.31 -12.30
C GLY A 83 0.37 -7.68 -12.97
N GLU A 84 1.47 -8.41 -12.82
CA GLU A 84 1.61 -9.78 -13.33
C GLU A 84 0.56 -10.73 -12.71
N LYS A 85 0.30 -10.62 -11.40
CA LYS A 85 -0.70 -11.46 -10.71
C LYS A 85 -2.13 -11.09 -11.09
N VAL A 86 -2.40 -9.79 -11.33
CA VAL A 86 -3.67 -9.31 -11.86
C VAL A 86 -3.94 -9.92 -13.24
N ALA A 87 -2.95 -9.87 -14.13
CA ALA A 87 -3.06 -10.44 -15.46
C ALA A 87 -3.24 -11.97 -15.45
N ALA A 88 -2.62 -12.65 -14.48
CA ALA A 88 -2.72 -14.10 -14.33
C ALA A 88 -4.06 -14.58 -13.70
N GLN A 89 -4.74 -13.72 -12.94
CA GLN A 89 -5.93 -14.10 -12.16
C GLN A 89 -7.08 -13.10 -12.30
N PRO A 90 -7.57 -12.82 -13.54
CA PRO A 90 -8.61 -11.82 -13.77
C PRO A 90 -9.93 -12.16 -13.06
N ASP A 91 -10.29 -13.44 -12.93
CA ASP A 91 -11.52 -13.86 -12.24
C ASP A 91 -11.48 -13.53 -10.74
N LEU A 92 -10.32 -13.71 -10.10
CA LEU A 92 -10.15 -13.35 -8.69
C LEU A 92 -10.18 -11.83 -8.50
N VAL A 93 -9.64 -11.06 -9.45
CA VAL A 93 -9.76 -9.60 -9.47
C VAL A 93 -11.22 -9.17 -9.57
N ALA A 94 -11.99 -9.78 -10.50
CA ALA A 94 -13.41 -9.54 -10.63
C ALA A 94 -14.18 -9.88 -9.35
N GLU A 95 -13.81 -10.96 -8.67
CA GLU A 95 -14.41 -11.37 -7.39
C GLU A 95 -14.15 -10.37 -6.26
N ILE A 96 -12.92 -9.87 -6.12
CA ILE A 96 -12.57 -8.82 -5.16
C ILE A 96 -13.46 -7.58 -5.37
N VAL A 97 -13.65 -7.18 -6.62
CA VAL A 97 -14.47 -6.01 -6.99
C VAL A 97 -15.95 -6.28 -6.77
N ARG A 98 -16.44 -7.46 -7.15
CA ARG A 98 -17.85 -7.88 -6.96
C ARG A 98 -18.25 -7.85 -5.50
N ARG A 99 -17.33 -8.18 -4.59
CA ARG A 99 -17.52 -8.09 -3.13
C ARG A 99 -17.37 -6.66 -2.58
N GLY A 100 -17.16 -5.65 -3.42
CA GLY A 100 -17.15 -4.23 -3.05
C GLY A 100 -15.81 -3.73 -2.51
N HIS A 101 -14.72 -4.46 -2.72
CA HIS A 101 -13.37 -3.99 -2.43
C HIS A 101 -12.80 -3.23 -3.64
N SER A 102 -11.69 -2.52 -3.45
CA SER A 102 -10.99 -1.85 -4.55
C SER A 102 -9.68 -2.53 -4.90
N ILE A 103 -9.31 -2.47 -6.18
CA ILE A 103 -8.04 -2.96 -6.73
C ILE A 103 -7.19 -1.74 -7.07
N GLU A 104 -5.99 -1.70 -6.53
CA GLU A 104 -5.04 -0.59 -6.63
C GLU A 104 -3.68 -1.08 -7.15
N ASN A 105 -2.82 -0.15 -7.57
CA ASN A 105 -1.62 -0.46 -8.34
C ASN A 105 -0.39 -0.68 -7.43
N HIS A 106 0.30 -1.82 -7.58
CA HIS A 106 1.51 -2.16 -6.82
C HIS A 106 2.74 -2.48 -7.67
N SER A 107 2.92 -1.80 -8.81
CA SER A 107 3.95 -2.12 -9.82
C SER A 107 3.68 -3.46 -10.52
N TYR A 108 4.38 -3.71 -11.63
CA TYR A 108 4.07 -4.86 -12.47
C TYR A 108 4.79 -6.13 -11.98
N ASN A 109 6.06 -6.03 -11.60
CA ASN A 109 6.92 -7.19 -11.26
C ASN A 109 7.47 -7.17 -9.82
N HIS A 110 7.09 -6.18 -8.99
CA HIS A 110 7.54 -6.04 -7.60
C HIS A 110 9.07 -6.23 -7.37
N ARG A 111 9.92 -5.69 -8.27
CA ARG A 111 11.38 -5.90 -8.20
C ARG A 111 12.01 -5.05 -7.08
N ASN A 112 12.95 -5.63 -6.32
CA ASN A 112 13.68 -4.96 -5.22
C ASN A 112 14.33 -3.62 -5.61
N LEU A 113 14.67 -3.45 -6.89
CA LEU A 113 15.32 -2.25 -7.43
C LEU A 113 14.34 -1.23 -8.03
N PHE A 114 13.04 -1.33 -7.70
CA PHE A 114 12.02 -0.40 -8.21
C PHE A 114 12.42 1.06 -7.95
N ALA A 115 12.77 1.41 -6.71
CA ALA A 115 13.10 2.80 -6.34
C ALA A 115 14.34 3.37 -7.06
N PHE A 116 15.25 2.49 -7.52
CA PHE A 116 16.47 2.87 -8.24
C PHE A 116 16.29 2.84 -9.77
N SER A 117 15.11 2.49 -10.26
CA SER A 117 14.83 2.45 -11.69
C SER A 117 14.70 3.86 -12.27
N GLY A 118 15.17 4.05 -13.50
CA GLY A 118 14.98 5.30 -14.23
C GLY A 118 13.50 5.57 -14.56
N ILE A 119 13.16 6.83 -14.82
CA ILE A 119 11.78 7.30 -15.04
C ILE A 119 11.00 6.49 -16.09
N ARG A 120 11.65 6.08 -17.18
CA ARG A 120 11.02 5.26 -18.23
C ARG A 120 10.54 3.90 -17.69
N LYS A 121 11.39 3.23 -16.91
CA LYS A 121 11.07 1.92 -16.32
C LYS A 121 10.00 2.04 -15.23
N LEU A 122 10.06 3.06 -14.39
CA LEU A 122 8.99 3.36 -13.43
C LEU A 122 7.65 3.55 -14.14
N LYS A 123 7.63 4.35 -15.21
CA LYS A 123 6.42 4.59 -16.01
C LYS A 123 5.90 3.29 -16.63
N MET A 124 6.76 2.46 -17.20
CA MET A 124 6.36 1.16 -17.75
C MET A 124 5.73 0.25 -16.70
N GLU A 125 6.35 0.10 -15.53
CA GLU A 125 5.82 -0.73 -14.44
C GLU A 125 4.42 -0.25 -13.97
N VAL A 126 4.27 1.07 -13.81
CA VAL A 126 3.00 1.68 -13.37
C VAL A 126 1.91 1.51 -14.44
N VAL A 127 2.23 1.84 -15.70
CA VAL A 127 1.26 1.80 -16.82
C VAL A 127 0.86 0.37 -17.18
N ALA A 128 1.79 -0.58 -17.19
CA ALA A 128 1.49 -1.98 -17.47
C ALA A 128 0.54 -2.56 -16.42
N THR A 129 0.76 -2.24 -15.14
CA THR A 129 -0.14 -2.63 -14.04
C THR A 129 -1.50 -1.97 -14.19
N GLN A 130 -1.54 -0.70 -14.59
CA GLN A 130 -2.79 0.02 -14.82
C GLN A 130 -3.62 -0.63 -15.93
N GLN A 131 -2.96 -1.05 -17.02
CA GLN A 131 -3.62 -1.75 -18.11
C GLN A 131 -4.17 -3.11 -17.67
N ALA A 132 -3.39 -3.88 -16.91
CA ALA A 132 -3.83 -5.17 -16.38
C ALA A 132 -5.06 -5.01 -15.47
N ILE A 133 -5.05 -4.02 -14.57
CA ILE A 133 -6.19 -3.70 -13.70
C ILE A 133 -7.39 -3.27 -14.54
N HIS A 134 -7.20 -2.35 -15.50
CA HIS A 134 -8.28 -1.88 -16.37
C HIS A 134 -8.97 -3.03 -17.11
N SER A 135 -8.18 -3.95 -17.67
CA SER A 135 -8.70 -5.12 -18.37
C SER A 135 -9.43 -6.11 -17.45
N ALA A 136 -8.91 -6.36 -16.24
CA ALA A 136 -9.52 -7.30 -15.28
C ALA A 136 -10.68 -6.71 -14.46
N ASN A 137 -10.82 -5.38 -14.43
CA ASN A 137 -11.78 -4.66 -13.60
C ASN A 137 -12.81 -3.89 -14.45
N ASN A 138 -13.31 -4.50 -15.53
CA ASN A 138 -14.38 -3.94 -16.37
C ASN A 138 -14.15 -2.49 -16.84
N GLY A 139 -12.90 -2.16 -17.19
CA GLY A 139 -12.53 -0.82 -17.65
C GLY A 139 -12.31 0.20 -16.52
N ILE A 140 -12.39 -0.21 -15.26
CA ILE A 140 -12.13 0.67 -14.12
C ILE A 140 -10.65 0.60 -13.74
N SER A 141 -10.00 1.75 -13.88
CA SER A 141 -8.59 1.93 -13.55
C SER A 141 -8.37 2.29 -12.07
N SER A 142 -7.25 1.85 -11.51
CA SER A 142 -6.82 2.18 -10.14
C SER A 142 -6.68 3.69 -9.91
N ARG A 143 -7.04 4.16 -8.70
CA ARG A 143 -6.86 5.56 -8.28
C ARG A 143 -5.59 5.74 -7.43
N PHE A 144 -5.10 4.66 -6.84
CA PHE A 144 -4.04 4.68 -5.87
C PHE A 144 -2.85 3.83 -6.30
N PHE A 145 -1.66 4.27 -5.90
CA PHE A 145 -0.42 3.54 -6.11
C PHE A 145 0.33 3.40 -4.79
N ARG A 146 0.88 2.22 -4.54
CA ARG A 146 1.83 1.99 -3.45
C ARG A 146 3.12 1.45 -4.03
N ALA A 147 4.25 2.07 -3.66
CA ALA A 147 5.55 1.60 -4.12
C ALA A 147 5.96 0.29 -3.42
N PRO A 148 6.48 -0.71 -4.16
CA PRO A 148 7.13 -1.89 -3.58
C PRO A 148 8.11 -1.51 -2.47
N PHE A 149 8.07 -2.23 -1.35
CA PHE A 149 8.89 -2.01 -0.14
C PHE A 149 8.73 -0.62 0.53
N GLY A 150 7.88 0.26 0.01
CA GLY A 150 7.70 1.63 0.49
C GLY A 150 8.78 2.62 0.04
N PHE A 151 9.75 2.19 -0.79
CA PHE A 151 10.84 3.04 -1.25
C PHE A 151 10.42 3.88 -2.46
N ARG A 152 10.62 5.21 -2.38
CA ARG A 152 10.17 6.13 -3.43
C ARG A 152 11.31 6.66 -4.26
N SER A 153 11.29 6.39 -5.56
CA SER A 153 12.11 7.16 -6.49
C SER A 153 11.70 8.64 -6.49
N PRO A 154 12.63 9.61 -6.56
CA PRO A 154 12.31 11.04 -6.77
C PRO A 154 11.43 11.28 -8.00
N TRP A 155 11.56 10.42 -9.01
CA TRP A 155 10.82 10.51 -10.27
C TRP A 155 9.38 10.00 -10.19
N LEU A 156 9.05 9.23 -9.14
CA LEU A 156 7.76 8.56 -9.00
C LEU A 156 6.61 9.56 -8.98
N GLY A 157 6.77 10.71 -8.32
CA GLY A 157 5.73 11.75 -8.26
C GLY A 157 5.34 12.27 -9.65
N GLY A 158 6.29 12.39 -10.58
CA GLY A 158 6.01 12.80 -11.96
C GLY A 158 5.23 11.73 -12.73
N VAL A 159 5.60 10.46 -12.56
CA VAL A 159 4.88 9.33 -13.17
C VAL A 159 3.43 9.28 -12.68
N LEU A 160 3.23 9.35 -11.36
CA LEU A 160 1.89 9.26 -10.77
C LEU A 160 0.96 10.41 -11.19
N ARG A 161 1.51 11.62 -11.37
CA ARG A 161 0.74 12.75 -11.93
C ARG A 161 0.28 12.49 -13.36
N GLN A 162 1.16 11.93 -14.21
CA GLN A 162 0.82 11.60 -15.60
C GLN A 162 -0.22 10.47 -15.71
N THR A 163 -0.28 9.59 -14.72
CA THR A 163 -1.23 8.47 -14.68
C THR A 163 -2.42 8.74 -13.76
N HIS A 164 -2.60 9.98 -13.30
CA HIS A 164 -3.70 10.41 -12.42
C HIS A 164 -3.88 9.56 -11.15
N MET A 165 -2.78 9.04 -10.60
CA MET A 165 -2.79 8.22 -9.38
C MET A 165 -2.23 8.98 -8.19
N GLN A 166 -2.75 8.67 -7.01
CA GLN A 166 -2.23 9.18 -5.74
C GLN A 166 -1.37 8.13 -5.05
N HIS A 167 -0.21 8.55 -4.52
CA HIS A 167 0.61 7.65 -3.71
C HIS A 167 -0.05 7.41 -2.33
N VAL A 168 -0.11 6.15 -1.91
CA VAL A 168 -0.64 5.74 -0.60
C VAL A 168 0.42 4.96 0.20
N ALA A 169 0.64 5.37 1.44
CA ALA A 169 1.45 4.65 2.42
C ALA A 169 0.55 4.04 3.49
N TRP A 170 1.00 4.02 4.75
CA TRP A 170 0.24 3.47 5.86
C TRP A 170 0.54 4.21 7.17
N THR A 171 -0.45 4.27 8.05
CA THR A 171 -0.28 4.68 9.44
C THR A 171 0.28 3.53 10.28
N ARG A 172 -0.12 2.30 9.98
CA ARG A 172 0.23 1.11 10.79
C ARG A 172 0.72 -0.04 9.93
N ARG A 173 1.69 -0.79 10.46
CA ARG A 173 2.26 -1.98 9.82
C ARG A 173 2.57 -3.02 10.89
N GLY A 174 2.04 -4.23 10.71
CA GLY A 174 2.27 -5.35 11.61
C GLY A 174 3.56 -6.13 11.30
N TYR A 175 4.11 -5.97 10.09
CA TYR A 175 5.20 -6.75 9.52
C TYR A 175 4.84 -8.23 9.33
N ASP A 176 3.61 -8.50 8.92
CA ASP A 176 3.05 -9.81 8.65
C ASP A 176 3.72 -10.56 7.49
N ALA A 177 4.39 -9.87 6.56
CA ALA A 177 5.22 -10.50 5.53
C ALA A 177 6.50 -11.17 6.06
N VAL A 178 6.94 -10.85 7.29
CA VAL A 178 8.20 -11.40 7.87
C VAL A 178 8.01 -11.98 9.27
N CYS A 179 7.11 -11.44 10.07
CA CYS A 179 6.87 -11.86 11.44
C CYS A 179 5.92 -13.05 11.47
N ARG A 180 6.43 -14.19 11.92
CA ARG A 180 5.67 -15.46 12.01
C ARG A 180 4.76 -15.57 13.23
N ASN A 181 4.76 -14.56 14.12
CA ASN A 181 3.95 -14.55 15.34
C ASN A 181 2.75 -13.61 15.19
N PRO A 182 1.51 -14.13 15.08
CA PRO A 182 0.32 -13.33 14.85
C PRO A 182 -0.02 -12.40 16.02
N ASP A 183 0.30 -12.76 17.26
CA ASP A 183 0.08 -11.88 18.41
C ASP A 183 0.96 -10.62 18.34
N VAL A 184 2.22 -10.79 17.92
CA VAL A 184 3.14 -9.66 17.73
C VAL A 184 2.64 -8.74 16.62
N VAL A 185 2.20 -9.33 15.50
CA VAL A 185 1.64 -8.58 14.36
C VAL A 185 0.40 -7.82 14.78
N LEU A 186 -0.55 -8.48 15.47
CA LEU A 186 -1.77 -7.86 15.96
C LEU A 186 -1.47 -6.71 16.93
N ARG A 187 -0.60 -6.92 17.93
CA ARG A 187 -0.22 -5.87 18.90
C ARG A 187 0.28 -4.61 18.21
N ARG A 188 1.10 -4.74 17.17
CA ARG A 188 1.60 -3.60 16.38
C ARG A 188 0.50 -2.89 15.59
N LEU A 189 -0.45 -3.65 15.04
CA LEU A 189 -1.58 -3.10 14.28
C LEU A 189 -2.57 -2.37 15.19
N VAL A 190 -2.80 -2.82 16.43
CA VAL A 190 -3.80 -2.20 17.33
C VAL A 190 -3.23 -1.11 18.24
N HIS A 191 -1.92 -0.99 18.39
CA HIS A 191 -1.29 -0.03 19.30
C HIS A 191 -1.64 1.43 18.95
N ASN A 192 -2.48 2.10 19.74
CA ASN A 192 -3.05 3.43 19.50
C ASN A 192 -4.02 3.52 18.30
N LEU A 193 -4.67 2.41 17.90
CA LEU A 193 -5.62 2.36 16.79
C LEU A 193 -6.72 3.43 16.92
N SER A 194 -7.02 4.11 15.81
CA SER A 194 -7.88 5.29 15.78
C SER A 194 -8.49 5.53 14.41
N ALA A 195 -9.59 6.28 14.35
CA ALA A 195 -10.19 6.69 13.10
C ALA A 195 -9.20 7.45 12.21
N GLY A 196 -9.24 7.14 10.93
CA GLY A 196 -8.38 7.64 9.87
C GLY A 196 -7.14 6.81 9.59
N ASP A 197 -6.87 5.77 10.39
CA ASP A 197 -5.69 4.94 10.16
C ASP A 197 -5.79 4.15 8.84
N ILE A 198 -4.66 4.04 8.15
CA ILE A 198 -4.46 3.15 7.01
C ILE A 198 -3.55 2.01 7.49
N LEU A 199 -4.06 0.78 7.48
CA LEU A 199 -3.37 -0.41 7.98
C LEU A 199 -2.85 -1.25 6.82
N LEU A 200 -1.56 -1.56 6.84
CA LEU A 200 -0.89 -2.41 5.85
C LEU A 200 -0.77 -3.86 6.37
N MET A 201 -1.28 -4.79 5.56
CA MET A 201 -1.09 -6.24 5.63
C MET A 201 -0.78 -6.77 4.22
N HIS A 202 -0.55 -8.07 4.09
CA HIS A 202 -0.20 -8.72 2.83
C HIS A 202 -1.03 -9.99 2.66
N ASP A 203 -1.80 -10.06 1.58
CA ASP A 203 -2.48 -11.28 1.14
C ASP A 203 -1.59 -12.11 0.20
N GLY A 204 -0.73 -11.46 -0.59
CA GLY A 204 0.41 -12.10 -1.24
C GLY A 204 1.65 -12.07 -0.34
N GLY A 205 2.38 -13.18 -0.20
CA GLY A 205 3.67 -13.15 0.51
C GLY A 205 3.58 -12.94 2.03
N SER A 206 2.41 -13.16 2.64
CA SER A 206 2.27 -13.24 4.10
C SER A 206 3.20 -14.32 4.68
N ALA A 207 3.88 -14.03 5.79
CA ALA A 207 4.67 -15.03 6.49
C ALA A 207 3.75 -16.16 6.98
N ARG A 208 4.34 -17.33 7.23
CA ARG A 208 3.62 -18.48 7.76
C ARG A 208 3.91 -18.67 9.25
N THR A 209 2.88 -18.96 10.03
CA THR A 209 3.01 -19.35 11.44
C THR A 209 3.82 -20.64 11.59
N PRO A 210 4.21 -21.05 12.81
CA PRO A 210 4.87 -22.34 13.02
C PRO A 210 4.05 -23.52 12.48
N ASN A 211 2.72 -23.39 12.46
CA ASN A 211 1.78 -24.41 11.96
C ASN A 211 1.53 -24.30 10.44
N GLY A 212 2.25 -23.42 9.74
CA GLY A 212 2.18 -23.29 8.28
C GLY A 212 1.06 -22.41 7.73
N GLN A 213 0.21 -21.82 8.59
CA GLN A 213 -0.87 -20.95 8.16
C GLN A 213 -0.37 -19.54 7.83
N PRO A 214 -0.88 -18.87 6.78
CA PRO A 214 -0.60 -17.46 6.53
C PRO A 214 -0.98 -16.61 7.76
N VAL A 215 -0.04 -15.82 8.25
CA VAL A 215 -0.21 -14.99 9.47
C VAL A 215 -1.39 -14.05 9.34
N VAL A 216 -1.63 -13.49 8.14
CA VAL A 216 -2.77 -12.59 7.89
C VAL A 216 -4.11 -13.23 8.24
N LEU A 217 -4.29 -14.54 8.01
CA LEU A 217 -5.55 -15.24 8.28
C LEU A 217 -5.82 -15.44 9.77
N GLU A 218 -4.78 -15.48 10.61
CA GLU A 218 -4.92 -15.51 12.07
C GLU A 218 -5.09 -14.10 12.67
N VAL A 219 -4.53 -13.07 12.01
CA VAL A 219 -4.53 -11.69 12.50
C VAL A 219 -5.81 -10.95 12.13
N LEU A 220 -6.29 -11.10 10.90
CA LEU A 220 -7.39 -10.31 10.34
C LEU A 220 -8.69 -10.39 11.16
N PRO A 221 -9.23 -11.57 11.54
CA PRO A 221 -10.47 -11.62 12.31
C PRO A 221 -10.32 -10.91 13.67
N ARG A 222 -9.21 -11.14 14.36
CA ARG A 222 -8.91 -10.50 15.65
C ARG A 222 -8.74 -8.99 15.52
N LEU A 223 -8.18 -8.52 14.40
CA LEU A 223 -8.07 -7.09 14.11
C LEU A 223 -9.47 -6.48 13.86
N LEU A 224 -10.31 -7.15 13.09
CA LEU A 224 -11.68 -6.70 12.79
C LEU A 224 -12.52 -6.61 14.07
N GLU A 225 -12.44 -7.60 14.96
CA GLU A 225 -13.06 -7.54 16.30
C GLU A 225 -12.63 -6.30 17.09
N ARG A 226 -11.33 -5.98 17.07
CA ARG A 226 -10.80 -4.79 17.75
C ARG A 226 -11.28 -3.50 17.09
N CYS A 227 -11.39 -3.45 15.76
CA CYS A 227 -11.98 -2.30 15.08
C CYS A 227 -13.43 -2.09 15.53
N VAL A 228 -14.25 -3.14 15.50
CA VAL A 228 -15.66 -3.09 15.94
C VAL A 228 -15.76 -2.64 17.40
N SER A 229 -14.93 -3.18 18.30
CA SER A 229 -14.94 -2.81 19.72
C SER A 229 -14.55 -1.35 19.99
N HIS A 230 -13.87 -0.70 19.05
CA HIS A 230 -13.50 0.73 19.12
C HIS A 230 -14.44 1.62 18.31
N GLY A 231 -15.54 1.08 17.78
CA GLY A 231 -16.47 1.82 16.92
C GLY A 231 -15.87 2.21 15.56
N LEU A 232 -14.85 1.47 15.09
CA LEU A 232 -14.16 1.74 13.84
C LEU A 232 -14.71 0.86 12.71
N ARG A 233 -14.93 1.47 11.55
CA ARG A 233 -15.42 0.78 10.34
C ARG A 233 -14.35 0.74 9.26
N SER A 234 -14.08 -0.44 8.70
CA SER A 234 -13.18 -0.56 7.54
C SER A 234 -13.91 -0.24 6.25
N VAL A 235 -13.34 0.66 5.46
CA VAL A 235 -13.78 1.02 4.11
C VAL A 235 -12.61 0.94 3.13
N SER A 236 -12.90 0.79 1.84
CA SER A 236 -11.86 0.93 0.80
C SER A 236 -11.42 2.40 0.70
N LEU A 237 -10.20 2.62 0.19
CA LEU A 237 -9.67 3.96 -0.03
C LEU A 237 -10.58 4.81 -0.94
N PRO A 238 -11.10 4.32 -2.09
CA PRO A 238 -12.05 5.09 -2.88
C PRO A 238 -13.29 5.53 -2.09
N MET A 239 -13.88 4.65 -1.26
CA MET A 239 -15.05 4.96 -0.45
C MET A 239 -14.76 6.09 0.57
N ALA A 240 -13.65 5.97 1.31
CA ALA A 240 -13.26 6.98 2.29
C ALA A 240 -13.06 8.38 1.68
N LEU A 241 -12.55 8.45 0.44
CA LEU A 241 -12.28 9.71 -0.25
C LEU A 241 -13.47 10.28 -1.02
N SER A 242 -14.34 9.44 -1.60
CA SER A 242 -15.55 9.91 -2.29
C SER A 242 -16.56 10.52 -1.31
N ASN A 243 -16.69 9.94 -0.11
CA ASN A 243 -17.59 10.46 0.94
C ASN A 243 -17.03 11.69 1.67
N ALA A 244 -15.85 12.19 1.29
CA ALA A 244 -15.24 13.39 1.88
C ALA A 244 -15.51 14.66 1.06
N GLN A 245 -16.19 14.54 -0.09
CA GLN A 245 -16.57 15.65 -0.98
C GLN A 245 -18.02 16.12 -0.77
N LEU A 246 -18.72 15.57 0.23
CA LEU A 246 -20.03 16.01 0.73
C LEU A 246 -19.83 16.65 2.11
#